data_AF-A0A8H7XD28-F1
#
_entry.id   AF-A0A8H7XD28-F1
#
_cell.length_a   1.000
_cell.length_b   1.000
_cell.length_c   1.000
_cell.angle_alpha   90.00
_cell.angle_beta   90.00
_cell.angle_gamma   90.00
#
_symmetry.space_group_name_H-M   'P 1'
#
loop_
_entity.id
_entity.type
_entity.pdbx_description
1 polymer ?
#
loop_
_entity_poly.entity_id
_entity_poly.type
_entity_poly.pdbx_seq_one_letter_code
_entity_poly.pdbx_strand_id
1 'polypeptide(L)'
;MSLQELMEQWQVMSDRRREEDRARDKARLLEDMTFEGKKRVKLQALVVDVTARVPSYESRSSGALKSLEIEREYELTDLQRRHKAQLKALQKKQEEEMAALPGKYTRKAADIEKNLRADMQWELDLMLEVEQSALENSMSVERRRALEARDREDRIREQARALVDQDLNSQVLTTFREEASRQNQPHRDAAPQLTSQQPLKSILKKPRGLSFNSDGIATVILNSDDETLDDRKIKRVKVEERSLRSSKARAPDILDEHATLFPYRENSGTPSQTPRSPRTPWIPRIPRTPRTPQGP
;
A
#
# COMPACT_ATOMS: atom_id res chain seq x y z
N MET A 1 -43.97 133.96 -43.53
CA MET A 1 -44.13 132.90 -42.52
C MET A 1 -44.26 133.56 -41.16
N SER A 2 -45.46 133.57 -40.60
CA SER A 2 -45.69 134.05 -39.23
C SER A 2 -45.19 133.00 -38.21
N LEU A 3 -44.85 133.43 -37.00
CA LEU A 3 -44.47 132.51 -35.91
C LEU A 3 -45.55 131.46 -35.65
N GLN A 4 -46.81 131.86 -35.84
CA GLN A 4 -47.99 131.01 -35.67
C GLN A 4 -48.01 129.86 -36.70
N GLU A 5 -47.74 130.15 -37.98
CA GLU A 5 -47.63 129.12 -39.03
C GLU A 5 -46.53 128.09 -38.74
N LEU A 6 -45.40 128.54 -38.16
CA LEU A 6 -44.27 127.67 -37.85
C LEU A 6 -44.58 126.76 -36.64
N MET A 7 -45.28 127.28 -35.63
CA MET A 7 -45.78 126.49 -34.50
C MET A 7 -46.79 125.43 -34.93
N GLU A 8 -47.73 125.79 -35.82
CA GLU A 8 -48.71 124.85 -36.37
C GLU A 8 -48.03 123.74 -37.19
N GLN A 9 -47.05 124.07 -38.03
CA GLN A 9 -46.27 123.08 -38.77
C GLN A 9 -45.46 122.15 -37.84
N TRP A 10 -44.85 122.68 -36.78
CA TRP A 10 -44.13 121.86 -35.80
C TRP A 10 -45.09 120.93 -35.05
N GLN A 11 -46.27 121.40 -34.70
CA GLN A 11 -47.29 120.60 -34.02
C GLN A 11 -47.78 119.46 -34.91
N VAL A 12 -48.09 119.72 -36.19
CA VAL A 12 -48.45 118.69 -37.17
C VAL A 12 -47.33 117.66 -37.34
N MET A 13 -46.07 118.09 -37.44
CA MET A 13 -44.92 117.17 -37.54
C MET A 13 -44.66 116.38 -36.25
N SER A 14 -44.94 116.96 -35.09
CA SER A 14 -44.84 116.28 -33.81
C SER A 14 -45.96 115.25 -33.64
N ASP A 15 -47.18 115.59 -34.02
CA ASP A 15 -48.33 114.68 -33.95
C ASP A 15 -48.18 113.53 -34.95
N ARG A 16 -47.71 113.82 -36.16
CA ARG A 16 -47.32 112.80 -37.15
C ARG A 16 -46.25 111.84 -36.62
N ARG A 17 -45.17 112.36 -35.99
CA ARG A 17 -44.13 111.50 -35.38
C ARG A 17 -44.68 110.64 -34.25
N ARG A 18 -45.54 111.20 -33.37
CA ARG A 18 -46.21 110.43 -32.33
C ARG A 18 -47.13 109.36 -32.92
N GLU A 19 -47.80 109.63 -34.03
CA GLU A 19 -48.62 108.66 -34.74
C GLU A 19 -47.79 107.57 -35.40
N GLU A 20 -46.66 107.91 -36.03
CA GLU A 20 -45.71 106.96 -36.60
C GLU A 20 -45.11 106.05 -35.53
N ASP A 21 -44.73 106.59 -34.37
CA ASP A 21 -44.21 105.80 -33.24
C ASP A 21 -45.30 104.90 -32.65
N ARG A 22 -46.53 105.40 -32.47
CA ARG A 22 -47.68 104.56 -32.09
C ARG A 22 -47.95 103.47 -33.13
N ALA A 23 -47.77 103.75 -34.42
CA ALA A 23 -47.95 102.76 -35.49
C ALA A 23 -46.85 101.69 -35.46
N ARG A 24 -45.59 102.07 -35.20
CA ARG A 24 -44.46 101.13 -35.02
C ARG A 24 -44.65 100.25 -33.79
N ASP A 25 -45.09 100.82 -32.67
CA ASP A 25 -45.34 100.04 -31.45
C ASP A 25 -46.50 99.06 -31.64
N LYS A 26 -47.57 99.48 -32.34
CA LYS A 26 -48.64 98.56 -32.75
C LYS A 26 -48.14 97.46 -33.67
N ALA A 27 -47.25 97.76 -34.62
CA ALA A 27 -46.68 96.76 -35.53
C ALA A 27 -45.81 95.74 -34.78
N ARG A 28 -44.94 96.17 -33.87
CA ARG A 28 -44.13 95.28 -33.01
C ARG A 28 -44.99 94.36 -32.16
N LEU A 29 -46.04 94.90 -31.53
CA LEU A 29 -46.98 94.11 -30.74
C LEU A 29 -47.69 93.06 -31.59
N LEU A 30 -48.08 93.40 -32.82
CA LEU A 30 -48.68 92.44 -33.75
C LEU A 30 -47.67 91.35 -34.15
N GLU A 31 -46.42 91.71 -34.44
CA GLU A 31 -45.36 90.76 -34.76
C GLU A 31 -45.11 89.79 -33.60
N ASP A 32 -44.96 90.29 -32.36
CA ASP A 32 -44.78 89.49 -31.16
C ASP A 32 -45.95 88.53 -30.92
N MET A 33 -47.18 89.03 -31.10
CA MET A 33 -48.39 88.21 -30.99
C MET A 33 -48.43 87.10 -32.05
N THR A 34 -48.01 87.38 -33.29
CA THR A 34 -47.93 86.34 -34.33
C THR A 34 -46.80 85.34 -34.06
N PHE A 35 -45.67 85.78 -33.51
CA PHE A 35 -44.55 84.92 -33.13
C PHE A 35 -44.92 83.98 -31.99
N GLU A 36 -45.50 84.52 -30.91
CA GLU A 36 -45.99 83.73 -29.78
C GLU A 36 -47.13 82.79 -30.22
N GLY A 37 -48.00 83.21 -31.14
CA GLY A 37 -48.98 82.33 -31.78
C GLY A 37 -48.33 81.13 -32.48
N LYS A 38 -47.34 81.37 -33.35
CA LYS A 38 -46.60 80.29 -34.05
C LYS A 38 -45.86 79.37 -33.07
N LYS A 39 -45.26 79.91 -32.02
CA LYS A 39 -44.55 79.16 -30.99
C LYS A 39 -45.50 78.25 -30.20
N ARG A 40 -46.67 78.76 -29.80
CA ARG A 40 -47.72 77.96 -29.12
C ARG A 40 -48.20 76.81 -30.00
N VAL A 41 -48.42 77.05 -31.28
CA VAL A 41 -48.82 75.99 -32.23
C VAL A 41 -47.75 74.91 -32.34
N LYS A 42 -46.46 75.28 -32.48
CA LYS A 42 -45.35 74.31 -32.51
C LYS A 42 -45.23 73.50 -31.22
N LEU A 43 -45.40 74.15 -30.07
CA LEU A 43 -45.37 73.46 -28.77
C LEU A 43 -46.54 72.49 -28.64
N GLN A 44 -47.75 72.88 -29.05
CA GLN A 44 -48.90 71.99 -29.07
C GLN A 44 -48.67 70.78 -29.99
N ALA A 45 -48.12 70.99 -31.19
CA ALA A 45 -47.78 69.90 -32.10
C ALA A 45 -46.76 68.93 -31.47
N LEU A 46 -45.71 69.44 -30.83
CA LEU A 46 -44.71 68.61 -30.13
C LEU A 46 -45.33 67.84 -28.96
N VAL A 47 -46.21 68.46 -28.18
CA VAL A 47 -46.91 67.79 -27.08
C VAL A 47 -47.76 66.64 -27.63
N VAL A 48 -48.54 66.88 -28.68
CA VAL A 48 -49.36 65.84 -29.33
C VAL A 48 -48.47 64.68 -29.83
N ASP A 49 -47.36 65.00 -30.51
CA ASP A 49 -46.43 63.98 -31.03
C ASP A 49 -45.81 63.14 -29.91
N VAL A 50 -45.38 63.78 -28.81
CA VAL A 50 -44.79 63.08 -27.66
C VAL A 50 -45.85 62.24 -26.94
N THR A 51 -47.02 62.81 -26.66
CA THR A 51 -48.14 62.09 -26.02
C THR A 51 -48.59 60.90 -26.86
N ALA A 52 -48.56 60.98 -28.19
CA ALA A 52 -48.88 59.85 -29.08
C ALA A 52 -47.81 58.74 -29.02
N ARG A 53 -46.53 59.08 -28.80
CA ARG A 53 -45.42 58.11 -28.75
C ARG A 53 -45.22 57.44 -27.40
N VAL A 54 -45.55 58.12 -26.29
CA VAL A 54 -45.37 57.61 -24.92
C VAL A 54 -45.96 56.20 -24.73
N PRO A 55 -47.22 55.91 -25.13
CA PRO A 55 -47.80 54.58 -24.96
C PRO A 55 -47.02 53.48 -25.71
N SER A 56 -46.44 53.79 -26.87
CA SER A 56 -45.62 52.84 -27.62
C SER A 56 -44.32 52.51 -26.89
N TYR A 57 -43.66 53.52 -26.31
CA TYR A 57 -42.45 53.30 -25.50
C TYR A 57 -42.75 52.50 -24.23
N GLU A 58 -43.85 52.81 -23.54
CA GLU A 58 -44.30 52.07 -22.36
C GLU A 58 -44.65 50.62 -22.69
N SER A 59 -45.33 50.38 -23.82
CA SER A 59 -45.65 49.03 -24.29
C SER A 59 -44.39 48.23 -24.63
N ARG A 60 -43.43 48.83 -25.34
CA ARG A 60 -42.14 48.18 -25.65
C ARG A 60 -41.32 47.90 -24.40
N SER A 61 -41.27 48.85 -23.48
CA SER A 61 -40.56 48.73 -22.21
C SER A 61 -41.15 47.61 -21.35
N SER A 62 -42.47 47.60 -21.17
CA SER A 62 -43.15 46.54 -20.41
C SER A 62 -43.03 45.17 -21.07
N GLY A 63 -43.05 45.09 -22.40
CA GLY A 63 -42.78 43.85 -23.13
C GLY A 63 -41.35 43.33 -22.89
N ALA A 64 -40.35 44.22 -22.96
CA ALA A 64 -38.95 43.87 -22.72
C ALA A 64 -38.68 43.45 -21.26
N LEU A 65 -39.33 44.10 -20.29
CA LEU A 65 -39.23 43.70 -18.89
C LEU A 65 -39.80 42.30 -18.65
N LYS A 66 -40.98 42.01 -19.22
CA LYS A 66 -41.59 40.67 -19.12
C LYS A 66 -40.72 39.59 -19.75
N SER A 67 -40.11 39.85 -20.91
CA SER A 67 -39.20 38.87 -21.52
C SER A 67 -37.98 38.60 -20.66
N LEU A 68 -37.38 39.65 -20.07
CA LEU A 68 -36.22 39.49 -19.17
C LEU A 68 -36.58 38.75 -17.88
N GLU A 69 -37.78 38.97 -17.32
CA GLU A 69 -38.26 38.22 -16.17
C GLU A 69 -38.41 36.72 -16.49
N ILE A 70 -39.00 36.39 -17.64
CA ILE A 70 -39.15 35.00 -18.09
C ILE A 70 -37.79 34.34 -18.34
N GLU A 71 -36.85 35.04 -18.99
CA GLU A 71 -35.49 34.54 -19.21
C GLU A 71 -34.77 34.28 -17.89
N ARG A 72 -34.87 35.22 -16.94
CA ARG A 72 -34.28 35.07 -15.61
C ARG A 72 -34.86 33.88 -14.84
N GLU A 73 -36.17 33.69 -14.88
CA GLU A 73 -36.83 32.54 -14.24
C GLU A 73 -36.40 31.23 -14.89
N TYR A 74 -36.31 31.19 -16.22
CA TYR A 74 -35.82 30.02 -16.94
C TYR A 74 -34.38 29.68 -16.55
N GLU A 75 -33.47 30.66 -16.56
CA GLU A 75 -32.07 30.47 -16.16
C GLU A 75 -31.95 29.98 -14.70
N LEU A 76 -32.75 30.54 -13.80
CA LEU A 76 -32.75 30.15 -12.40
C LEU A 76 -33.23 28.71 -12.21
N THR A 77 -34.30 28.31 -12.90
CA THR A 77 -34.80 26.93 -12.84
C THR A 77 -33.83 25.94 -13.48
N ASP A 78 -33.16 26.30 -14.59
CA ASP A 78 -32.15 25.45 -15.22
C ASP A 78 -30.92 25.29 -14.33
N LEU A 79 -30.46 26.38 -13.69
CA LEU A 79 -29.38 26.34 -12.72
C LEU A 79 -29.72 25.43 -11.53
N GLN A 80 -30.94 25.53 -10.99
CA GLN A 80 -31.42 24.64 -9.92
C GLN A 80 -31.45 23.18 -10.35
N ARG A 81 -31.89 22.87 -11.59
CA ARG A 81 -31.86 21.51 -12.14
C ARG A 81 -30.44 20.98 -12.25
N ARG A 82 -29.50 21.77 -12.77
CA ARG A 82 -28.08 21.40 -12.89
C ARG A 82 -27.47 21.13 -11.52
N HIS A 83 -27.71 22.00 -10.55
CA HIS A 83 -27.21 21.83 -9.18
C HIS A 83 -27.78 20.55 -8.54
N LYS A 84 -29.09 20.31 -8.67
CA LYS A 84 -29.73 19.09 -8.17
C LYS A 84 -29.17 17.83 -8.84
N ALA A 85 -28.88 17.88 -10.14
CA ALA A 85 -28.24 16.78 -10.85
C ALA A 85 -26.80 16.53 -10.36
N GLN A 86 -26.02 17.58 -10.12
CA GLN A 86 -24.67 17.48 -9.56
C GLN A 86 -24.67 16.86 -8.16
N LEU A 87 -25.58 17.29 -7.28
CA LEU A 87 -25.72 16.69 -5.95
C LEU A 87 -26.05 15.20 -6.03
N LYS A 88 -27.00 14.82 -6.88
CA LYS A 88 -27.32 13.39 -7.10
C LYS A 88 -26.14 12.60 -7.65
N ALA A 89 -25.36 13.17 -8.55
CA ALA A 89 -24.18 12.50 -9.11
C ALA A 89 -23.08 12.32 -8.06
N LEU A 90 -22.86 13.32 -7.19
CA LEU A 90 -21.92 13.20 -6.07
C LEU A 90 -22.38 12.14 -5.06
N GLN A 91 -23.66 12.16 -4.71
CA GLN A 91 -24.22 11.16 -3.81
C GLN A 91 -24.06 9.73 -4.38
N LYS A 92 -24.34 9.54 -5.68
CA LYS A 92 -24.16 8.24 -6.35
C LYS A 92 -22.70 7.79 -6.33
N LYS A 93 -21.75 8.69 -6.60
CA LYS A 93 -20.31 8.38 -6.50
C LYS A 93 -19.92 7.95 -5.09
N GLN A 94 -20.42 8.65 -4.08
CA GLN A 94 -20.17 8.30 -2.69
C GLN A 94 -20.76 6.92 -2.35
N GLU A 95 -21.99 6.63 -2.78
CA GLU A 95 -22.63 5.33 -2.59
C GLU A 95 -21.84 4.21 -3.28
N GLU A 96 -21.35 4.43 -4.51
CA GLU A 96 -20.49 3.49 -5.24
C GLU A 96 -19.15 3.26 -4.53
N GLU A 97 -18.52 4.32 -4.00
CA GLU A 97 -17.28 4.21 -3.21
C GLU A 97 -17.51 3.42 -1.92
N MET A 98 -18.58 3.71 -1.18
CA MET A 98 -18.95 3.00 0.05
C MET A 98 -19.29 1.53 -0.22
N ALA A 99 -19.96 1.22 -1.33
CA ALA A 99 -20.23 -0.16 -1.75
C ALA A 99 -18.96 -0.91 -2.19
N ALA A 100 -17.96 -0.21 -2.74
CA ALA A 100 -16.70 -0.79 -3.17
C ALA A 100 -15.69 -1.00 -2.02
N LEU A 101 -15.80 -0.25 -0.92
CA LEU A 101 -14.89 -0.34 0.23
C LEU A 101 -14.78 -1.75 0.81
N PRO A 102 -15.87 -2.48 1.13
CA PRO A 102 -15.79 -3.85 1.63
C PRO A 102 -14.99 -4.76 0.70
N GLY A 103 -15.24 -4.68 -0.62
CA GLY A 103 -14.51 -5.47 -1.62
C GLY A 103 -13.01 -5.15 -1.67
N LYS A 104 -12.61 -3.90 -1.42
CA LYS A 104 -11.20 -3.50 -1.31
C LYS A 104 -10.56 -4.08 -0.04
N TYR A 105 -11.26 -4.05 1.09
CA TYR A 105 -10.77 -4.60 2.35
C TYR A 105 -10.69 -6.13 2.32
N THR A 106 -11.67 -6.82 1.76
CA THR A 106 -11.63 -8.29 1.66
C THR A 106 -10.49 -8.77 0.78
N ARG A 107 -10.21 -8.09 -0.34
CA ARG A 107 -9.03 -8.40 -1.18
C ARG A 107 -7.72 -8.18 -0.43
N LYS A 108 -7.56 -7.03 0.22
CA LYS A 108 -6.37 -6.76 1.04
C LYS A 108 -6.20 -7.76 2.18
N ALA A 109 -7.28 -8.13 2.85
CA ALA A 109 -7.25 -9.14 3.90
C ALA A 109 -6.81 -10.51 3.35
N ALA A 110 -7.34 -10.93 2.20
CA ALA A 110 -6.94 -12.17 1.54
C ALA A 110 -5.46 -12.16 1.11
N ASP A 111 -4.96 -11.03 0.61
CA ASP A 111 -3.54 -10.89 0.25
C ASP A 111 -2.62 -10.97 1.48
N ILE A 112 -3.02 -10.30 2.59
CA ILE A 112 -2.29 -10.39 3.87
C ILE A 112 -2.29 -11.83 4.37
N GLU A 113 -3.44 -12.50 4.37
CA GLU A 113 -3.56 -13.89 4.81
C GLU A 113 -2.70 -14.83 3.96
N LYS A 114 -2.68 -14.63 2.64
CA LYS A 114 -1.83 -15.41 1.73
C LYS A 114 -0.34 -15.23 2.05
N ASN A 115 0.09 -13.98 2.28
CA ASN A 115 1.48 -13.70 2.61
C ASN A 115 1.86 -14.31 3.96
N LEU A 116 1.01 -14.15 4.99
CA LEU A 116 1.25 -14.77 6.30
C LEU A 116 1.33 -16.30 6.21
N ARG A 117 0.49 -16.94 5.40
CA ARG A 117 0.57 -18.39 5.16
C ARG A 117 1.88 -18.79 4.49
N ALA A 118 2.38 -18.00 3.54
CA ALA A 118 3.66 -18.26 2.89
C ALA A 118 4.84 -18.09 3.87
N ASP A 119 4.81 -17.04 4.71
CA ASP A 119 5.83 -16.78 5.72
C ASP A 119 5.87 -17.90 6.77
N MET A 120 4.71 -18.30 7.30
CA MET A 120 4.61 -19.43 8.24
C MET A 120 5.12 -20.74 7.63
N GLN A 121 4.81 -21.01 6.36
CA GLN A 121 5.29 -22.21 5.69
C GLN A 121 6.82 -22.18 5.55
N TRP A 122 7.38 -21.04 5.17
CA TRP A 122 8.83 -20.88 5.05
C TRP A 122 9.54 -21.08 6.39
N GLU A 123 8.99 -20.55 7.49
CA GLU A 123 9.53 -20.77 8.84
C GLU A 123 9.47 -22.24 9.26
N LEU A 124 8.35 -22.94 8.98
CA LEU A 124 8.21 -24.37 9.25
C LEU A 124 9.23 -25.19 8.46
N ASP A 125 9.39 -24.90 7.16
CA ASP A 125 10.35 -25.59 6.29
C ASP A 125 11.79 -25.36 6.80
N LEU A 126 12.12 -24.14 7.24
CA LEU A 126 13.42 -23.81 7.81
C LEU A 126 13.67 -24.55 9.13
N MET A 127 12.68 -24.58 10.03
CA MET A 127 12.80 -25.34 11.29
C MET A 127 13.01 -26.83 11.04
N LEU A 128 12.26 -27.39 10.09
CA LEU A 128 12.41 -28.79 9.69
C LEU A 128 13.83 -29.08 9.15
N GLU A 129 14.36 -28.19 8.31
CA GLU A 129 15.73 -28.32 7.78
C GLU A 129 16.79 -28.26 8.90
N VAL A 130 16.63 -27.32 9.84
CA VAL A 130 17.52 -27.21 11.01
C VAL A 130 17.47 -28.47 11.88
N GLU A 131 16.28 -28.98 12.20
CA GLU A 131 16.11 -30.20 13.00
C GLU A 131 16.68 -31.43 12.29
N GLN A 132 16.43 -31.58 10.99
CA GLN A 132 17.00 -32.66 10.19
C GLN A 132 18.53 -32.61 10.19
N SER A 133 19.13 -31.44 9.98
CA SER A 133 20.57 -31.28 10.02
C SER A 133 21.17 -31.59 11.41
N ALA A 134 20.46 -31.23 12.49
CA ALA A 134 20.88 -31.52 13.85
C ALA A 134 20.84 -33.04 14.14
N LEU A 135 19.81 -33.74 13.67
CA LEU A 135 19.68 -35.20 13.77
C LEU A 135 20.73 -35.93 12.92
N GLU A 136 21.00 -35.48 11.70
CA GLU A 136 22.06 -36.06 10.87
C GLU A 136 23.43 -35.90 11.52
N ASN A 137 23.70 -34.72 12.08
CA ASN A 137 24.92 -34.45 12.83
C ASN A 137 25.04 -35.34 14.07
N SER A 138 23.98 -35.50 14.86
CA SER A 138 24.01 -36.37 16.05
C SER A 138 24.27 -37.83 15.67
N MET A 139 23.57 -38.35 14.65
CA MET A 139 23.78 -39.70 14.12
C MET A 139 25.20 -39.89 13.57
N SER A 140 25.78 -38.88 12.91
CA SER A 140 27.16 -38.95 12.42
C SER A 140 28.18 -39.01 13.57
N VAL A 141 27.95 -38.26 14.65
CA VAL A 141 28.79 -38.25 15.84
C VAL A 141 28.69 -39.59 16.57
N GLU A 142 27.49 -40.15 16.71
CA GLU A 142 27.29 -41.48 17.29
C GLU A 142 27.96 -42.58 16.46
N ARG A 143 27.82 -42.55 15.13
CA ARG A 143 28.52 -43.49 14.24
C ARG A 143 30.04 -43.40 14.42
N ARG A 144 30.60 -42.19 14.50
CA ARG A 144 32.04 -42.00 14.75
C ARG A 144 32.45 -42.55 16.12
N ARG A 145 31.69 -42.27 17.17
CA ARG A 145 31.95 -42.81 18.52
C ARG A 145 31.87 -44.34 18.55
N ALA A 146 30.93 -44.94 17.84
CA ALA A 146 30.80 -46.40 17.74
C ALA A 146 32.00 -47.03 17.02
N LEU A 147 32.48 -46.41 15.93
CA LEU A 147 33.70 -46.86 15.24
C LEU A 147 34.93 -46.73 16.14
N GLU A 148 35.11 -45.60 16.82
CA GLU A 148 36.22 -45.43 17.78
C GLU A 148 36.16 -46.44 18.93
N ALA A 149 34.96 -46.77 19.42
CA ALA A 149 34.79 -47.79 20.46
C ALA A 149 35.20 -49.19 19.95
N ARG A 150 34.84 -49.52 18.71
CA ARG A 150 35.27 -50.76 18.06
C ARG A 150 36.79 -50.81 17.86
N ASP A 151 37.39 -49.73 17.38
CA ASP A 151 38.85 -49.64 17.22
C ASP A 151 39.57 -49.80 18.57
N ARG A 152 39.03 -49.23 19.65
CA ARG A 152 39.56 -49.42 21.01
C ARG A 152 39.45 -50.89 21.45
N GLU A 153 38.32 -51.53 21.18
CA GLU A 153 38.11 -52.94 21.53
C GLU A 153 39.07 -53.86 20.75
N ASP A 154 39.24 -53.62 19.45
CA ASP A 154 40.15 -54.39 18.62
C ASP A 154 41.62 -54.23 19.07
N ARG A 155 42.05 -53.02 19.47
CA ARG A 155 43.37 -52.82 20.12
C ARG A 155 43.52 -53.60 21.42
N ILE A 156 42.49 -53.63 22.27
CA ILE A 156 42.52 -54.40 23.52
C ILE A 156 42.61 -55.90 23.22
N ARG A 157 41.86 -56.40 22.22
CA ARG A 157 41.93 -57.80 21.78
C ARG A 157 43.32 -58.15 21.23
N GLU A 158 43.93 -57.26 20.45
CA GLU A 158 45.31 -57.44 19.95
C GLU A 158 46.34 -57.45 21.08
N GLN A 159 46.23 -56.54 22.04
CA GLN A 159 47.08 -56.54 23.24
C GLN A 159 46.93 -57.84 24.04
N ALA A 160 45.71 -58.32 24.24
CA ALA A 160 45.44 -59.58 24.92
C ALA A 160 46.07 -60.78 24.18
N ARG A 161 45.99 -60.82 22.84
CA ARG A 161 46.67 -61.85 22.02
C ARG A 161 48.18 -61.79 22.18
N ALA A 162 48.78 -60.59 22.12
CA ALA A 162 50.21 -60.42 22.29
C ALA A 162 50.71 -60.89 23.67
N LEU A 163 49.94 -60.65 24.73
CA LEU A 163 50.25 -61.17 26.07
C LEU A 163 50.15 -62.69 26.14
N VAL A 164 49.11 -63.29 25.56
CA VAL A 164 48.96 -64.75 25.47
C VAL A 164 50.13 -65.36 24.69
N ASP A 165 50.52 -64.77 23.56
CA ASP A 165 51.66 -65.22 22.76
C ASP A 165 52.97 -65.11 23.55
N GLN A 166 53.17 -64.03 24.32
CA GLN A 166 54.33 -63.86 25.20
C GLN A 166 54.37 -64.93 26.29
N ASP A 167 53.25 -65.21 26.94
CA ASP A 167 53.13 -66.25 27.97
C ASP A 167 53.38 -67.63 27.37
N LEU A 168 52.81 -67.94 26.21
CA LEU A 168 53.03 -69.20 25.49
C LEU A 168 54.51 -69.38 25.16
N ASN A 169 55.16 -68.34 24.64
CA ASN A 169 56.57 -68.36 24.30
C ASN A 169 57.46 -68.52 25.54
N SER A 170 57.07 -67.91 26.67
CA SER A 170 57.75 -68.11 27.96
C SER A 170 57.63 -69.56 28.46
N GLN A 171 56.45 -70.20 28.31
CA GLN A 171 56.25 -71.61 28.66
C GLN A 171 57.04 -72.56 27.77
N VAL A 172 57.13 -72.26 26.47
CA VAL A 172 57.99 -73.03 25.54
C VAL A 172 59.46 -72.92 25.96
N LEU A 173 59.93 -71.73 26.35
CA LEU A 173 61.30 -71.56 26.83
C LEU A 173 61.55 -72.26 28.18
N THR A 174 60.58 -72.26 29.11
CA THR A 174 60.72 -72.99 30.38
C THR A 174 60.73 -74.49 30.17
N THR A 175 59.82 -75.02 29.35
CA THR A 175 59.81 -76.46 29.01
C THR A 175 61.09 -76.88 28.30
N PHE A 176 61.61 -76.06 27.38
CA PHE A 176 62.89 -76.31 26.74
C PHE A 176 64.06 -76.26 27.73
N ARG A 177 64.05 -75.32 28.69
CA ARG A 177 65.05 -75.25 29.76
C ARG A 177 64.97 -76.46 30.71
N GLU A 178 63.76 -76.89 31.05
CA GLU A 178 63.52 -78.09 31.86
C GLU A 178 63.98 -79.35 31.13
N GLU A 179 63.70 -79.47 29.84
CA GLU A 179 64.13 -80.60 29.00
C GLU A 179 65.66 -80.61 28.82
N ALA A 180 66.29 -79.44 28.62
CA ALA A 180 67.74 -79.30 28.63
C ALA A 180 68.36 -79.64 30.00
N SER A 181 67.66 -79.35 31.11
CA SER A 181 68.10 -79.75 32.44
C SER A 181 67.93 -81.25 32.70
N ARG A 182 66.91 -81.90 32.12
CA ARG A 182 66.72 -83.35 32.15
C ARG A 182 67.78 -84.09 31.34
N GLN A 183 68.23 -83.54 30.22
CA GLN A 183 69.35 -84.12 29.45
C GLN A 183 70.71 -84.02 30.17
N ASN A 184 70.84 -83.13 31.16
CA ASN A 184 72.09 -82.90 31.91
C ASN A 184 72.16 -83.60 33.27
N GLN A 185 71.22 -84.51 33.60
CA GLN A 185 71.31 -85.33 34.82
C GLN A 185 71.37 -86.83 34.49
N PRO A 186 72.32 -87.59 35.05
CA PRO A 186 72.32 -89.04 34.92
C PRO A 186 71.24 -89.66 35.81
N HIS A 187 70.54 -90.63 35.24
CA HIS A 187 69.47 -91.43 35.85
C HIS A 187 69.67 -91.77 37.33
N ARG A 188 68.68 -91.44 38.16
CA ARG A 188 68.30 -92.29 39.30
C ARG A 188 66.79 -92.35 39.48
N ASP A 189 66.32 -93.59 39.55
CA ASP A 189 64.97 -94.02 39.85
C ASP A 189 64.56 -93.71 41.30
N ALA A 190 63.29 -93.36 41.50
CA ALA A 190 62.51 -93.75 42.69
C ALA A 190 61.02 -93.42 42.49
N ALA A 191 60.18 -94.43 42.68
CA ALA A 191 58.76 -94.33 43.04
C ALA A 191 58.60 -95.02 44.42
N PRO A 192 57.45 -94.98 45.14
CA PRO A 192 56.22 -94.18 45.02
C PRO A 192 55.63 -93.65 46.38
N GLN A 193 54.41 -93.07 46.32
CA GLN A 193 53.26 -93.20 47.25
C GLN A 193 52.81 -92.07 48.25
N LEU A 194 51.48 -91.84 48.18
CA LEU A 194 50.49 -91.37 49.19
C LEU A 194 50.51 -89.87 49.57
N THR A 195 49.38 -89.13 49.58
CA THR A 195 48.36 -89.20 50.65
C THR A 195 46.96 -88.63 50.28
N SER A 196 45.95 -89.24 50.92
CA SER A 196 44.69 -88.69 51.48
C SER A 196 43.79 -87.73 50.67
N GLN A 197 42.58 -88.21 50.35
CA GLN A 197 41.40 -87.38 50.10
C GLN A 197 40.20 -87.83 50.93
N GLN A 198 39.62 -86.89 51.70
CA GLN A 198 38.20 -86.68 52.03
C GLN A 198 38.11 -85.60 53.15
N PRO A 199 36.97 -84.93 53.44
CA PRO A 199 35.77 -84.64 52.63
C PRO A 199 35.19 -83.20 52.80
N LEU A 200 34.15 -82.88 51.99
CA LEU A 200 32.98 -81.98 52.19
C LEU A 200 33.11 -80.55 52.78
N LYS A 201 32.59 -79.55 52.03
CA LYS A 201 31.59 -78.53 52.45
C LYS A 201 31.25 -77.57 51.30
N SER A 202 30.21 -77.88 50.53
CA SER A 202 29.53 -76.91 49.65
C SER A 202 28.49 -76.16 50.48
N ILE A 203 28.76 -74.88 50.78
CA ILE A 203 27.79 -74.00 51.43
C ILE A 203 26.86 -73.43 50.37
N LEU A 204 25.65 -73.99 50.41
CA LEU A 204 24.36 -73.46 49.99
C LEU A 204 24.20 -71.94 50.20
N LYS A 205 23.96 -71.18 49.13
CA LYS A 205 23.10 -69.99 49.15
C LYS A 205 22.22 -69.97 47.88
N LYS A 206 20.92 -70.20 48.07
CA LYS A 206 19.85 -69.90 47.09
C LYS A 206 19.62 -68.38 47.02
N PRO A 207 19.05 -67.88 45.92
CA PRO A 207 17.62 -67.55 45.95
C PRO A 207 16.93 -68.07 44.66
N ARG A 208 15.62 -68.06 44.47
CA ARG A 208 14.42 -68.13 45.31
C ARG A 208 13.30 -68.18 44.26
N GLY A 209 12.48 -69.22 44.25
CA GLY A 209 11.16 -69.27 43.62
C GLY A 209 11.07 -69.13 42.09
N LEU A 210 11.04 -70.27 41.40
CA LEU A 210 10.37 -70.44 40.12
C LEU A 210 9.54 -71.72 40.23
N SER A 211 8.24 -71.56 40.46
CA SER A 211 7.27 -72.65 40.37
C SER A 211 6.65 -72.64 38.97
N PHE A 212 6.77 -73.75 38.27
CA PHE A 212 6.01 -74.03 37.06
C PHE A 212 4.76 -74.81 37.45
N ASN A 213 3.59 -74.30 37.06
CA ASN A 213 2.39 -75.12 36.94
C ASN A 213 2.28 -75.60 35.50
N SER A 214 1.86 -76.85 35.33
CA SER A 214 1.40 -77.43 34.08
C SER A 214 0.31 -76.54 33.48
N ASP A 215 0.44 -76.25 32.18
CA ASP A 215 -0.32 -75.26 31.39
C ASP A 215 0.26 -73.82 31.39
N GLY A 216 1.60 -73.73 31.34
CA GLY A 216 2.32 -72.94 30.34
C GLY A 216 2.16 -71.42 30.25
N ILE A 217 1.57 -70.74 31.24
CA ILE A 217 1.49 -69.26 31.27
C ILE A 217 1.79 -68.75 32.68
N ALA A 218 2.75 -67.83 32.79
CA ALA A 218 2.88 -66.91 33.93
C ALA A 218 2.84 -65.47 33.40
N THR A 219 1.71 -64.81 33.63
CA THR A 219 1.45 -63.40 33.38
C THR A 219 2.12 -62.52 34.43
N VAL A 220 2.75 -61.42 34.02
CA VAL A 220 2.67 -60.16 34.75
C VAL A 220 1.91 -59.19 33.86
N ILE A 221 0.77 -58.75 34.38
CA ILE A 221 -0.15 -57.80 33.78
C ILE A 221 0.43 -56.40 34.00
N LEU A 222 0.76 -55.72 32.91
CA LEU A 222 0.57 -54.27 32.78
C LEU A 222 -0.20 -54.06 31.48
N ASN A 223 -1.50 -53.78 31.62
CA ASN A 223 -2.32 -53.14 30.60
C ASN A 223 -1.64 -51.79 30.24
N SER A 224 -1.70 -51.25 29.03
CA SER A 224 -2.74 -51.37 28.00
C SER A 224 -2.20 -50.86 26.66
N ASP A 225 -2.71 -51.46 25.58
CA ASP A 225 -3.20 -50.85 24.34
C ASP A 225 -2.16 -50.22 23.38
N ASP A 226 -2.22 -50.38 22.06
CA ASP A 226 -3.03 -51.20 21.16
C ASP A 226 -2.31 -51.19 19.79
N GLU A 227 -2.73 -52.12 18.96
CA GLU A 227 -2.19 -52.53 17.67
C GLU A 227 -2.23 -51.44 16.58
N THR A 228 -1.24 -51.45 15.68
CA THR A 228 -1.39 -52.02 14.32
C THR A 228 -0.19 -51.63 13.46
N LEU A 229 0.55 -52.66 13.07
CA LEU A 229 1.43 -52.65 11.90
C LEU A 229 0.55 -52.65 10.65
N ASP A 230 0.78 -51.73 9.73
CA ASP A 230 0.44 -51.94 8.32
C ASP A 230 1.52 -51.36 7.39
N ASP A 231 2.00 -52.26 6.53
CA ASP A 231 2.50 -52.07 5.18
C ASP A 231 3.75 -51.23 4.86
N ARG A 232 4.81 -52.00 4.62
CA ARG A 232 5.90 -51.71 3.67
C ARG A 232 5.36 -51.39 2.27
N LYS A 233 5.58 -50.17 1.77
CA LYS A 233 5.82 -49.95 0.32
C LYS A 233 6.93 -48.93 0.08
N ILE A 234 8.03 -49.46 -0.44
CA ILE A 234 9.18 -48.75 -0.99
C ILE A 234 8.72 -47.92 -2.20
N LYS A 235 9.01 -46.61 -2.22
CA LYS A 235 9.16 -45.85 -3.46
C LYS A 235 10.42 -45.00 -3.40
N ARG A 236 11.27 -45.23 -4.39
CA ARG A 236 12.52 -44.53 -4.70
C ARG A 236 12.22 -43.05 -4.94
N VAL A 237 12.98 -42.16 -4.31
CA VAL A 237 13.15 -40.78 -4.78
C VAL A 237 14.63 -40.50 -4.94
N LYS A 238 14.93 -39.95 -6.10
CA LYS A 238 16.21 -39.70 -6.71
C LYS A 238 16.88 -38.51 -6.00
N VAL A 239 18.08 -38.71 -5.47
CA VAL A 239 18.94 -37.64 -5.00
C VAL A 239 19.63 -37.02 -6.22
N GLU A 240 19.34 -35.75 -6.51
CA GLU A 240 20.19 -34.91 -7.35
C GLU A 240 20.76 -33.81 -6.46
N GLU A 241 22.09 -33.86 -6.31
CA GLU A 241 22.89 -32.84 -5.66
C GLU A 241 22.75 -31.49 -6.39
N ARG A 242 22.58 -30.41 -5.63
CA ARG A 242 23.00 -29.07 -6.08
C ARG A 242 23.95 -28.45 -5.07
N SER A 243 25.18 -28.36 -5.56
CA SER A 243 26.35 -27.69 -5.01
C SER A 243 26.10 -26.23 -4.66
N LEU A 244 26.58 -25.86 -3.46
CA LEU A 244 26.78 -24.52 -2.93
C LEU A 244 27.57 -23.62 -3.88
N ARG A 245 27.08 -22.38 -4.10
CA ARG A 245 27.95 -21.21 -4.34
C ARG A 245 27.43 -19.95 -3.64
N SER A 246 28.13 -19.66 -2.53
CA SER A 246 28.60 -18.34 -2.08
C SER A 246 27.59 -17.19 -1.92
N SER A 247 27.14 -16.95 -0.69
CA SER A 247 26.81 -15.61 -0.20
C SER A 247 27.99 -15.07 0.64
N LYS A 248 28.55 -13.94 0.19
CA LYS A 248 29.59 -13.18 0.90
C LYS A 248 28.92 -11.97 1.54
N ALA A 249 29.18 -11.81 2.82
CA ALA A 249 28.61 -10.86 3.77
C ALA A 249 28.71 -9.37 3.37
N ARG A 250 27.73 -8.58 3.85
CA ARG A 250 27.97 -7.28 4.46
C ARG A 250 26.83 -6.92 5.43
N ALA A 251 27.20 -6.59 6.67
CA ALA A 251 26.33 -6.25 7.79
C ALA A 251 25.65 -4.87 7.62
N PRO A 252 24.54 -4.60 8.35
CA PRO A 252 23.85 -3.31 8.34
C PRO A 252 24.40 -2.37 9.43
N ASP A 253 24.68 -1.13 9.07
CA ASP A 253 24.90 -0.03 10.03
C ASP A 253 23.56 0.66 10.32
N ILE A 254 23.19 0.66 11.60
CA ILE A 254 22.16 1.50 12.21
C ILE A 254 22.91 2.63 12.89
N LEU A 255 22.48 3.88 12.65
CA LEU A 255 22.30 4.99 13.61
C LEU A 255 22.38 6.33 12.86
N ASP A 256 21.23 6.99 12.71
CA ASP A 256 21.16 8.45 12.75
C ASP A 256 19.86 8.85 13.46
N GLU A 257 20.00 9.31 14.70
CA GLU A 257 18.94 9.61 15.65
C GLU A 257 18.59 11.11 15.68
N HIS A 258 18.58 11.86 14.57
CA HIS A 258 18.13 13.28 14.61
C HIS A 258 17.42 13.78 13.33
N ALA A 259 16.34 13.11 12.90
CA ALA A 259 15.48 13.63 11.82
C ALA A 259 14.00 13.80 12.25
N THR A 260 13.76 14.47 13.37
CA THR A 260 12.52 15.21 13.60
C THR A 260 12.78 16.66 13.22
N LEU A 261 12.12 17.18 12.17
CA LEU A 261 11.59 18.56 12.08
C LEU A 261 11.10 18.85 10.66
N PHE A 262 9.79 18.95 10.53
CA PHE A 262 9.09 19.56 9.40
C PHE A 262 9.61 20.99 9.16
N PRO A 263 9.92 21.40 7.92
CA PRO A 263 10.08 22.81 7.63
C PRO A 263 8.70 23.42 7.36
N TYR A 264 8.09 24.03 8.38
CA TYR A 264 7.16 25.13 8.17
C TYR A 264 7.93 26.26 7.50
N ARG A 265 7.57 26.60 6.25
CA ARG A 265 8.14 27.75 5.55
C ARG A 265 7.33 28.99 5.93
N GLU A 266 7.74 29.67 6.99
CA GLU A 266 7.31 31.04 7.28
C GLU A 266 7.90 31.98 6.23
N ASN A 267 7.06 32.55 5.36
CA ASN A 267 7.43 33.68 4.53
C ASN A 267 7.20 34.96 5.34
N SER A 268 8.24 35.51 5.94
CA SER A 268 8.29 36.91 6.37
C SER A 268 8.99 37.73 5.28
N GLY A 269 8.29 38.69 4.69
CA GLY A 269 8.85 39.58 3.67
C GLY A 269 7.78 40.30 2.84
N THR A 270 7.79 41.62 2.95
CA THR A 270 6.85 42.67 2.50
C THR A 270 6.42 42.72 1.01
N PRO A 271 5.36 43.51 0.69
CA PRO A 271 4.54 43.35 -0.50
C PRO A 271 4.94 44.34 -1.60
N SER A 272 5.54 43.85 -2.68
CA SER A 272 5.40 44.49 -3.99
C SER A 272 5.91 43.55 -5.07
N GLN A 273 5.01 42.91 -5.79
CA GLN A 273 5.08 42.78 -7.25
C GLN A 273 3.83 42.07 -7.75
N THR A 274 3.25 42.68 -8.77
CA THR A 274 2.00 42.35 -9.43
C THR A 274 1.91 40.89 -9.88
N PRO A 275 0.72 40.26 -9.81
CA PRO A 275 0.56 38.89 -10.26
C PRO A 275 0.70 38.82 -11.78
N ARG A 276 1.67 38.04 -12.26
CA ARG A 276 1.76 37.62 -13.66
C ARG A 276 0.48 36.86 -14.02
N SER A 277 -0.13 37.26 -15.12
CA SER A 277 -1.34 36.66 -15.70
C SER A 277 -1.19 35.14 -15.94
N PRO A 278 -2.27 34.36 -15.76
CA PRO A 278 -2.23 32.92 -15.96
C PRO A 278 -2.09 32.60 -17.46
N ARG A 279 -1.12 31.72 -17.78
CA ARG A 279 -0.96 31.12 -19.12
C ARG A 279 -2.25 30.41 -19.52
N THR A 280 -2.77 30.76 -20.68
CA THR A 280 -3.87 30.05 -21.36
C THR A 280 -3.46 28.60 -21.67
N PRO A 281 -4.36 27.62 -21.49
CA PRO A 281 -4.11 26.25 -21.95
C PRO A 281 -4.17 26.18 -23.47
N TRP A 282 -3.22 25.46 -24.05
CA TRP A 282 -3.09 25.18 -25.48
C TRP A 282 -4.36 24.50 -26.04
N ILE A 283 -4.95 25.10 -27.07
CA ILE A 283 -6.04 24.50 -27.87
C ILE A 283 -5.39 23.67 -29.00
N PRO A 284 -5.74 22.38 -29.19
CA PRO A 284 -5.31 21.62 -30.37
C PRO A 284 -5.93 22.22 -31.64
N ARG A 285 -5.10 22.49 -32.65
CA ARG A 285 -5.56 22.98 -33.97
C ARG A 285 -6.40 21.92 -34.68
N ILE A 286 -7.66 22.24 -34.98
CA ILE A 286 -8.51 21.48 -35.91
C ILE A 286 -7.96 21.70 -37.33
N PRO A 287 -7.76 20.64 -38.15
CA PRO A 287 -7.35 20.81 -39.54
C PRO A 287 -8.49 21.42 -40.37
N ARG A 288 -8.18 22.50 -41.09
CA ARG A 288 -9.08 23.16 -42.04
C ARG A 288 -9.32 22.24 -43.25
N THR A 289 -10.57 21.91 -43.53
CA THR A 289 -10.97 21.35 -44.82
C THR A 289 -10.94 22.45 -45.90
N PRO A 290 -10.60 22.14 -47.16
CA PRO A 290 -10.57 23.12 -48.23
C PRO A 290 -11.99 23.47 -48.70
N ARG A 291 -12.25 24.78 -48.83
CA ARG A 291 -13.45 25.33 -49.47
C ARG A 291 -13.39 25.05 -50.97
N THR A 292 -14.38 24.34 -51.49
CA THR A 292 -14.76 24.38 -52.91
C THR A 292 -15.46 25.71 -53.21
N PRO A 293 -15.17 26.38 -54.33
CA PRO A 293 -15.97 27.48 -54.82
C PRO A 293 -17.04 26.95 -55.77
N GLN A 294 -18.31 27.21 -55.49
CA GLN A 294 -19.36 27.18 -56.51
C GLN A 294 -20.24 28.42 -56.30
N GLY A 295 -20.06 29.40 -57.19
CA GLY A 295 -21.20 30.13 -57.74
C GLY A 295 -21.61 29.45 -59.05
N PRO A 296 -22.53 30.02 -59.86
CA PRO A 296 -23.20 31.32 -59.73
C PRO A 296 -24.47 31.31 -58.86
#